data_AF-A0A645ER84-F1
#
_entry.id   AF-A0A645ER84-F1
#
_cell.length_a   1.000
_cell.length_b   1.000
_cell.length_c   1.000
_cell.angle_alpha   90.00
_cell.angle_beta   90.00
_cell.angle_gamma   90.00
#
_symmetry.space_group_name_H-M   'P 1'
#
loop_
_entity.id
_entity.type
_entity.pdbx_description
1 polymer ?
#
loop_
_entity_poly.entity_id
_entity_poly.type
_entity_poly.pdbx_seq_one_letter_code
_entity_poly.pdbx_strand_id
1 'polypeptide(L)'
;MLQSVGMTGKQLTDMLIGEGLAYVALTLIFTVTVGSFVSYALVKLLTNQIWFFSYHFTLLPIVICVPFLILIAILIPIVSYRLVSKQSVVERLREAE
;
A
#
# COMPACT_ATOMS: atom_id res chain seq x y z
N MET A 1 8.87 18.86 -10.12
CA MET A 1 9.75 18.51 -11.25
C MET A 1 9.04 17.73 -12.37
N LEU A 2 8.19 16.73 -12.11
CA LEU A 2 7.40 16.12 -13.20
C LEU A 2 6.30 17.06 -13.76
N GLN A 3 5.67 17.87 -12.91
CA GLN A 3 4.74 18.91 -13.37
C GLN A 3 5.43 20.03 -14.17
N SER A 4 6.74 20.28 -13.96
CA SER A 4 7.49 21.27 -14.74
C SER A 4 7.92 20.77 -16.12
N VAL A 5 7.76 19.46 -16.40
CA VAL A 5 7.92 18.87 -17.74
C VAL A 5 6.58 18.86 -18.51
N GLY A 6 5.50 19.38 -17.92
CA GLY A 6 4.19 19.54 -18.58
C GLY A 6 3.14 18.49 -18.21
N MET A 7 3.41 17.61 -17.23
CA MET A 7 2.37 16.69 -16.74
C MET A 7 1.32 17.44 -15.90
N THR A 8 0.05 17.14 -16.15
CA THR A 8 -1.04 17.63 -15.29
C THR A 8 -1.01 16.90 -13.95
N GLY A 9 -1.42 17.56 -12.86
CA GLY A 9 -1.47 16.91 -11.55
C GLY A 9 -2.43 15.71 -11.48
N LYS A 10 -3.46 15.67 -12.35
CA LYS A 10 -4.35 14.50 -12.49
C LYS A 10 -3.59 13.29 -13.03
N GLN A 11 -2.82 13.46 -14.12
CA GLN A 11 -1.97 12.40 -14.68
C GLN A 11 -0.94 11.88 -13.67
N LEU A 12 -0.35 12.77 -12.86
CA LEU A 12 0.57 12.36 -11.80
C LEU A 12 -0.14 11.49 -10.74
N THR A 13 -1.38 11.84 -10.39
CA THR A 13 -2.17 11.12 -9.38
C THR A 13 -2.56 9.74 -9.87
N ASP A 14 -3.02 9.63 -11.12
CA ASP A 14 -3.40 8.34 -11.72
C ASP A 14 -2.20 7.39 -11.84
N MET A 15 -1.02 7.93 -12.18
CA MET A 15 0.23 7.16 -12.21
C MET A 15 0.60 6.63 -10.82
N LEU A 16 0.54 7.48 -9.79
CA LEU A 16 0.84 7.10 -8.40
C LEU A 16 -0.11 6.05 -7.86
N ILE A 17 -1.40 6.11 -8.23
CA ILE A 17 -2.37 5.06 -7.88
C ILE A 17 -1.98 3.74 -8.56
N GLY A 18 -1.57 3.78 -9.82
CA GLY A 18 -1.09 2.60 -10.55
C GLY A 18 0.14 1.96 -9.89
N GLU A 19 1.14 2.76 -9.52
CA GLU A 19 2.31 2.27 -8.78
C GLU A 19 1.92 1.71 -7.41
N GLY A 20 1.03 2.40 -6.68
CA GLY A 20 0.52 1.96 -5.39
C GLY A 20 -0.17 0.59 -5.47
N LEU A 21 -1.02 0.39 -6.47
CA LEU A 21 -1.67 -0.91 -6.71
C LEU A 21 -0.65 -2.01 -7.04
N ALA A 22 0.37 -1.71 -7.85
CA ALA A 22 1.44 -2.64 -8.14
C ALA A 22 2.21 -3.07 -6.87
N TYR A 23 2.50 -2.13 -5.96
CA TYR A 23 3.12 -2.43 -4.67
C TYR A 23 2.25 -3.29 -3.76
N VAL A 24 0.93 -3.02 -3.72
CA VAL A 24 -0.01 -3.85 -2.95
C VAL A 24 -0.03 -5.29 -3.50
N ALA A 25 -0.06 -5.46 -4.83
CA ALA A 25 -0.02 -6.77 -5.46
C ALA A 25 1.28 -7.53 -5.14
N LEU A 26 2.43 -6.87 -5.22
CA LEU A 26 3.72 -7.47 -4.87
C LEU A 26 3.79 -7.85 -3.39
N THR A 27 3.29 -6.99 -2.51
CA THR A 27 3.23 -7.23 -1.07
C THR A 27 2.38 -8.46 -0.77
N LEU A 28 1.24 -8.64 -1.45
CA LEU A 28 0.40 -9.82 -1.29
C LEU A 28 1.12 -11.11 -1.68
N ILE A 29 1.77 -11.12 -2.84
CA ILE A 29 2.54 -12.29 -3.30
C ILE A 29 3.65 -12.61 -2.29
N PHE A 30 4.34 -11.59 -1.80
CA PHE A 30 5.41 -11.74 -0.84
C PHE A 30 4.90 -12.24 0.52
N THR A 31 3.84 -11.65 1.07
CA THR A 31 3.23 -12.06 2.34
C THR A 31 2.69 -13.48 2.27
N VAL A 32 2.07 -13.88 1.16
CA VAL A 32 1.60 -15.27 1.00
C VAL A 32 2.78 -16.23 0.95
N THR A 33 3.83 -15.92 0.20
CA THR A 33 4.99 -16.82 0.04
C THR A 33 5.83 -16.89 1.31
N VAL A 34 6.33 -15.74 1.78
CA VAL A 34 7.20 -15.62 2.95
C VAL A 34 6.42 -15.87 4.23
N GLY A 35 5.20 -15.35 4.35
CA GLY A 35 4.36 -15.59 5.52
C GLY A 35 4.01 -17.07 5.70
N SER A 36 3.77 -17.82 4.61
CA SER A 36 3.60 -19.28 4.69
C SER A 36 4.87 -19.98 5.12
N PHE A 37 6.01 -19.60 4.55
CA PHE A 37 7.30 -20.19 4.90
C PHE A 37 7.67 -19.96 6.38
N VAL A 38 7.52 -18.72 6.85
CA VAL A 38 7.78 -18.32 8.24
C VAL A 38 6.83 -19.03 9.18
N SER A 39 5.54 -19.10 8.85
CA SER A 39 4.53 -19.80 9.66
C SER A 39 4.86 -21.29 9.77
N TYR A 40 5.26 -21.93 8.67
CA TYR A 40 5.69 -23.34 8.67
C TYR A 40 6.96 -23.55 9.52
N ALA A 41 7.96 -22.67 9.37
CA ALA A 41 9.19 -22.73 10.14
C ALA A 41 8.93 -22.55 11.65
N LEU A 42 8.10 -21.57 12.04
CA LEU A 42 7.69 -21.33 13.42
C LEU A 42 6.97 -22.54 14.01
N VAL A 43 6.02 -23.12 13.29
CA VAL A 43 5.30 -24.29 13.78
C VAL A 43 6.23 -25.50 13.87
N LYS A 44 7.14 -25.71 12.93
CA LYS A 44 8.14 -26.78 13.04
C LYS A 44 9.04 -26.62 14.27
N LEU A 45 9.42 -25.39 14.61
CA LEU A 45 10.23 -25.07 15.81
C LEU A 45 9.44 -25.28 17.11
N LEU A 46 8.15 -24.90 17.14
CA LEU A 46 7.29 -25.02 18.33
C LEU A 46 6.76 -26.45 18.55
N THR A 47 6.39 -27.17 17.48
CA THR A 47 5.81 -28.52 17.53
C THR A 47 6.83 -29.59 17.93
N ASN A 48 8.13 -29.30 17.90
CA ASN A 48 9.13 -30.17 18.52
C ASN A 48 8.93 -30.34 20.05
N GLN A 49 8.03 -29.55 20.66
CA GLN A 49 7.68 -29.64 22.08
C GLN A 49 6.25 -30.13 22.36
N ILE A 50 5.30 -30.12 21.40
CA ILE A 50 3.89 -30.39 21.70
C ILE A 50 3.17 -31.10 20.53
N TRP A 51 2.77 -32.36 20.76
CA TRP A 51 2.08 -33.27 19.82
C TRP A 51 0.58 -32.97 19.64
N PHE A 52 0.17 -31.69 19.66
CA PHE A 52 -1.25 -31.31 19.70
C PHE A 52 -1.61 -30.05 18.89
N PHE A 53 -0.73 -29.57 18.02
CA PHE A 53 -0.96 -28.34 17.25
C PHE A 53 -1.44 -28.64 15.82
N SER A 54 -2.74 -28.43 15.57
CA SER A 54 -3.31 -28.36 14.22
C SER A 54 -2.93 -27.02 13.57
N TYR A 55 -2.17 -27.09 12.47
CA TYR A 55 -1.81 -25.92 11.67
C TYR A 55 -3.03 -25.35 10.94
N HIS A 56 -3.75 -24.44 11.57
CA HIS A 56 -4.79 -23.66 10.89
C HIS A 56 -4.15 -22.50 10.14
N PHE A 57 -3.78 -22.77 8.89
CA PHE A 57 -3.37 -21.74 7.93
C PHE A 57 -4.55 -20.78 7.69
N THR A 58 -4.62 -19.72 8.48
CA THR A 58 -5.75 -18.81 8.47
C THR A 58 -5.41 -17.66 7.53
N LEU A 59 -5.94 -17.72 6.30
CA LEU A 59 -5.78 -16.66 5.29
C LEU A 59 -6.65 -15.43 5.57
N LEU A 60 -7.59 -15.51 6.53
CA LEU A 60 -8.50 -14.41 6.91
C LEU A 60 -7.79 -13.08 7.25
N PRO A 61 -6.69 -13.04 8.03
CA PRO A 61 -6.02 -11.78 8.36
C PRO A 61 -5.46 -11.08 7.13
N ILE A 62 -4.94 -11.86 6.16
CA ILE A 62 -4.39 -11.33 4.91
C ILE A 62 -5.53 -10.71 4.09
N VAL A 63 -6.66 -11.42 3.96
CA VAL A 63 -7.84 -10.94 3.23
C VAL A 63 -8.41 -9.66 3.84
N ILE A 64 -8.42 -9.53 5.17
CA ILE A 64 -8.88 -8.32 5.86
C ILE A 64 -7.91 -7.15 5.63
N CYS A 65 -6.59 -7.38 5.60
CA CYS A 65 -5.61 -6.31 5.40
C CYS A 65 -5.57 -5.77 3.96
N VAL A 66 -5.88 -6.60 2.96
CA VAL A 66 -5.91 -6.20 1.53
C VAL A 66 -6.73 -4.94 1.26
N PRO A 67 -8.02 -4.85 1.65
CA PRO A 67 -8.82 -3.66 1.37
C PRO A 67 -8.25 -2.41 2.04
N PHE A 68 -7.66 -2.51 3.24
CA PHE A 68 -7.02 -1.37 3.90
C PHE A 68 -5.79 -0.88 3.12
N LEU A 69 -4.94 -1.81 2.64
CA LEU A 69 -3.76 -1.46 1.84
C LEU A 69 -4.14 -0.77 0.52
N ILE A 70 -5.16 -1.29 -0.18
CA ILE A 70 -5.70 -0.67 -1.40
C ILE A 70 -6.24 0.73 -1.09
N LEU A 71 -6.99 0.86 0.00
CA LEU A 71 -7.61 2.12 0.39
C LEU A 71 -6.54 3.19 0.72
N ILE A 72 -5.45 2.81 1.38
CA ILE A 72 -4.30 3.67 1.63
C ILE A 72 -3.59 4.04 0.32
N ALA A 73 -3.33 3.07 -0.55
CA ALA A 73 -2.66 3.29 -1.85
C ALA A 73 -3.43 4.27 -2.75
N ILE A 74 -4.77 4.34 -2.62
CA ILE A 74 -5.62 5.27 -3.37
C ILE A 74 -5.79 6.61 -2.62
N LEU A 75 -5.97 6.60 -1.30
CA LEU A 75 -6.18 7.83 -0.53
C LEU A 75 -4.95 8.74 -0.54
N ILE A 76 -3.75 8.19 -0.37
CA ILE A 76 -2.52 8.99 -0.28
C ILE A 76 -2.34 9.89 -1.52
N PRO A 77 -2.37 9.37 -2.77
CA PRO A 77 -2.25 10.21 -3.96
C PRO A 77 -3.37 11.25 -4.09
N ILE A 78 -4.62 10.88 -3.79
CA ILE A 78 -5.78 11.79 -3.89
C ILE A 78 -5.64 12.97 -2.92
N VAL A 79 -5.27 12.68 -1.66
CA VAL A 79 -5.06 13.72 -0.64
C VAL A 79 -3.88 14.60 -1.03
N SER A 80 -2.79 14.00 -1.50
CA SER A 80 -1.60 14.73 -1.97
C SER A 80 -1.95 15.65 -3.16
N TYR A 81 -2.73 15.18 -4.12
CA TYR A 81 -3.20 16.00 -5.25
C TYR A 81 -4.08 17.18 -4.82
N ARG A 82 -4.98 16.96 -3.86
CA ARG A 82 -5.83 18.03 -3.31
C ARG A 82 -5.02 19.07 -2.54
N LEU A 83 -4.00 18.64 -1.79
CA LEU A 83 -3.10 19.54 -1.06
C LEU A 83 -2.25 20.38 -2.02
N VAL A 84 -1.65 19.75 -3.03
CA VAL A 84 -0.84 20.44 -4.06
C VAL A 84 -1.70 21.40 -4.90
N SER A 85 -2.93 21.00 -5.25
CA SER A 85 -3.87 21.90 -5.97
C SER A 85 -4.40 23.05 -5.10
N LYS A 86 -4.53 22.86 -3.78
CA LYS A 86 -4.85 23.96 -2.86
C LYS A 86 -3.67 24.91 -2.67
N GLN A 87 -2.44 24.38 -2.57
CA GLN A 87 -1.24 25.20 -2.52
C GLN A 87 -1.06 26.03 -3.78
N SER A 88 -1.32 25.50 -4.98
CA SER A 88 -1.14 26.30 -6.21
C SER A 88 -2.10 27.49 -6.34
N VAL A 89 -3.29 27.45 -5.74
CA VAL A 89 -4.20 28.61 -5.71
C VAL A 89 -3.78 29.61 -4.64
N VAL A 90 -3.34 29.14 -3.47
CA VAL A 90 -2.91 30.00 -2.36
C VAL A 90 -1.58 30.69 -2.67
N GLU A 91 -0.62 30.00 -3.28
CA GLU A 91 0.67 30.60 -3.68
C GLU A 91 0.46 31.67 -4.77
N ARG A 92 -0.45 31.42 -5.72
CA ARG A 92 -0.81 32.42 -6.75
C ARG A 92 -1.55 33.64 -6.20
N LEU A 93 -2.30 33.50 -5.10
CA LEU A 93 -2.93 34.62 -4.40
C LEU A 93 -1.93 35.37 -3.51
N ARG A 94 -0.93 34.69 -2.95
CA ARG A 94 0.10 35.28 -2.10
C ARG A 94 1.21 36.00 -2.88
N GLU A 95 1.44 35.63 -4.14
CA GLU A 95 2.32 36.39 -5.05
C GLU A 95 1.64 37.64 -5.66
N ALA A 96 0.31 37.75 -5.55
CA ALA A 96 -0.45 38.90 -6.04
C ALA A 96 -0.67 39.99 -4.97
N GLU A 97 -0.16 39.77 -3.75
CA GLU A 97 -0.06 40.76 -2.66
C GLU A 97 1.41 41.16 -2.47
#